data_AF-A0A6J7QGV7-F1
#
_entry.id   AF-A0A6J7QGV7-F1
#
_cell.length_a   1.000
_cell.length_b   1.000
_cell.length_c   1.000
_cell.angle_alpha   90.00
_cell.angle_beta   90.00
_cell.angle_gamma   90.00
#
_symmetry.space_group_name_H-M   'P 1'
#
loop_
_entity.id
_entity.type
_entity.pdbx_description
1 polymer ?
#
loop_
_entity_poly.entity_id
_entity_poly.type
_entity_poly.pdbx_seq_one_letter_code
_entity_poly.pdbx_strand_id
1 'polypeptide(L)'
;MGTGISAALFTLAGVETLFARLVADGTRRAIPGLSPLAPAVGHAVALGVIGSGVVTGMEYLYRSQEQGGAAIEAAYDSEPTSEFVSGGPASVIDWPTLTREGARFVNMALRPDEIETVMGRPAATSPIRVFGGLDMAETVDQRVDITMADLERLGAFERSVICVASPTGSGYINYVAAETLEFLTLGDCAMVTMQYSLRPSFTSLDRVSMGREQNRALLHALTWRLRAIPEEARPRLVGFGESLGAHTFQDAFLHEGTAGFHRVGLDRALFLGSPGGSEWATTWRVDPDRSDPDHEVVEVATFEEWRALPAVERDSARYVLLSHHEDPIVKFGPELAVQHPDWLGPEGTRVGIPPDMTWRVLSTFLTVLIDVKNAMDVKPGIFVSRGHDYRADLARFVALAYDLPMADDERLRIEEALRRRELFWAQDRLISEQLNQAREAVQRQLKSWGVSPVAAGSVQVG
;
A
#
# COMPACT_ATOMS: atom_id res chain seq x y z
N MET A 1 22.59 0.66 20.15
CA MET A 1 21.12 0.49 20.12
C MET A 1 20.59 -0.45 21.21
N GLY A 2 21.19 -1.63 21.45
CA GLY A 2 20.75 -2.51 22.55
C GLY A 2 20.73 -1.84 23.95
N THR A 3 21.59 -0.84 24.19
CA THR A 3 21.60 -0.03 25.40
C THR A 3 20.34 0.83 25.57
N GLY A 4 19.81 1.41 24.48
CA GLY A 4 18.62 2.27 24.52
C GLY A 4 17.33 1.50 24.78
N ILE A 5 17.16 0.35 24.13
CA ILE A 5 16.00 -0.54 24.36
C ILE A 5 16.04 -1.10 25.78
N SER A 6 17.22 -1.54 26.24
CA SER A 6 17.38 -2.01 27.62
C SER A 6 17.03 -0.91 28.61
N ALA A 7 17.52 0.32 28.41
CA ALA A 7 17.19 1.45 29.27
C ALA A 7 15.68 1.76 29.30
N ALA A 8 15.00 1.70 28.16
CA ALA A 8 13.54 1.89 28.09
C ALA A 8 12.78 0.80 28.86
N LEU A 9 13.13 -0.48 28.67
CA LEU A 9 12.52 -1.62 29.38
C LEU A 9 12.77 -1.55 30.89
N PHE A 10 13.99 -1.21 31.31
CA PHE A 10 14.32 -1.03 32.73
C PHE A 10 13.56 0.15 33.34
N THR A 11 13.38 1.25 32.58
CA THR A 11 12.59 2.40 33.03
C THR A 11 11.12 2.00 33.22
N LEU A 12 10.55 1.27 32.26
CA LEU A 12 9.16 0.81 32.32
C LEU A 12 8.94 -0.15 33.51
N ALA A 13 9.85 -1.10 33.70
CA ALA A 13 9.81 -2.03 34.83
C ALA A 13 9.96 -1.29 36.18
N GLY A 14 10.83 -0.29 36.25
CA GLY A 14 10.99 0.55 37.43
C GLY A 14 9.73 1.35 37.77
N VAL A 15 9.07 1.93 36.77
CA VAL A 15 7.80 2.66 36.92
C VAL A 15 6.68 1.73 37.37
N GLU A 16 6.57 0.54 36.76
CA GLU A 16 5.62 -0.50 37.16
C GLU A 16 5.79 -0.89 38.63
N THR A 17 7.03 -1.21 39.02
CA THR A 17 7.30 -1.70 40.37
C THR A 17 7.05 -0.61 41.42
N LEU A 18 7.36 0.65 41.11
CA LEU A 18 7.04 1.77 41.99
C LEU A 18 5.53 1.93 42.17
N PHE A 19 4.78 1.89 41.08
CA PHE A 19 3.32 2.03 41.11
C PHE A 19 2.64 0.84 41.82
N ALA A 20 3.08 -0.38 41.56
CA ALA A 20 2.60 -1.59 42.22
C ALA A 20 2.79 -1.52 43.74
N ARG A 21 3.94 -1.00 44.21
CA ARG A 21 4.21 -0.80 45.64
C ARG A 21 3.29 0.25 46.26
N LEU A 22 3.05 1.37 45.57
CA LEU A 22 2.13 2.41 46.04
C LEU A 22 0.70 1.87 46.21
N VAL A 23 0.22 1.09 45.24
CA VAL A 23 -1.08 0.42 45.33
C VAL A 23 -1.10 -0.59 46.47
N ALA A 24 -0.09 -1.45 46.59
CA ALA A 24 0.01 -2.44 47.65
C ALA A 24 0.00 -1.81 49.05
N ASP A 25 0.73 -0.72 49.25
CA ASP A 25 0.76 0.01 50.52
C ASP A 25 -0.59 0.70 50.82
N GLY A 26 -1.29 1.18 49.78
CA GLY A 26 -2.67 1.65 49.89
C GLY A 26 -3.63 0.54 50.32
N THR A 27 -3.56 -0.62 49.69
CA THR A 27 -4.39 -1.80 50.02
C THR A 27 -4.18 -2.26 51.46
N ARG A 28 -2.92 -2.31 51.94
CA ARG A 28 -2.62 -2.68 53.34
C ARG A 28 -3.22 -1.72 54.35
N ARG A 29 -3.24 -0.41 54.04
CA ARG A 29 -3.82 0.62 54.92
C ARG A 29 -5.35 0.60 54.91
N ALA A 30 -5.95 0.38 53.76
CA ALA A 30 -7.40 0.43 53.60
C ALA A 30 -8.12 -0.87 54.01
N ILE A 31 -7.51 -2.04 53.76
CA ILE A 31 -8.10 -3.35 54.01
C ILE A 31 -7.04 -4.28 54.64
N PRO A 32 -6.81 -4.19 55.96
CA PRO A 32 -5.77 -4.96 56.64
C PRO A 32 -5.88 -6.48 56.45
N GLY A 33 -7.11 -7.01 56.29
CA GLY A 33 -7.37 -8.43 56.04
C GLY A 33 -6.86 -8.96 54.69
N LEU A 34 -6.54 -8.08 53.73
CA LEU A 34 -5.96 -8.44 52.43
C LEU A 34 -4.44 -8.23 52.37
N SER A 35 -3.79 -7.91 53.49
CA SER A 35 -2.34 -7.65 53.54
C SER A 35 -1.46 -8.75 52.89
N PRO A 36 -1.75 -10.06 53.05
CA PRO A 36 -0.98 -11.10 52.37
C PRO A 36 -1.08 -11.06 50.83
N LEU A 37 -2.19 -10.54 50.30
CA LEU A 37 -2.46 -10.46 48.86
C LEU A 37 -2.12 -9.08 48.27
N ALA A 38 -1.83 -8.07 49.10
CA ALA A 38 -1.59 -6.71 48.67
C ALA A 38 -0.50 -6.55 47.58
N PRO A 39 0.63 -7.30 47.60
CA PRO A 39 1.60 -7.25 46.50
C PRO A 39 1.03 -7.74 45.16
N ALA A 40 0.26 -8.84 45.18
CA ALA A 40 -0.38 -9.39 43.98
C ALA A 40 -1.44 -8.43 43.43
N VAL A 41 -2.25 -7.84 44.32
CA VAL A 41 -3.21 -6.78 43.96
C VAL A 41 -2.50 -5.57 43.37
N GLY A 42 -1.39 -5.14 43.98
CA GLY A 42 -0.58 -4.02 43.50
C GLY A 42 -0.06 -4.22 42.08
N HIS A 43 0.54 -5.38 41.80
CA HIS A 43 1.01 -5.72 40.45
C HIS A 43 -0.14 -5.89 39.45
N ALA A 44 -1.25 -6.52 39.85
CA ALA A 44 -2.42 -6.68 38.97
C ALA A 44 -3.00 -5.31 38.57
N VAL A 45 -3.13 -4.37 39.52
CA VAL A 45 -3.58 -3.01 39.24
C VAL A 45 -2.55 -2.24 38.41
N ALA A 46 -1.26 -2.38 38.71
CA ALA A 46 -0.19 -1.72 37.95
C ALA A 46 -0.16 -2.16 36.49
N LEU A 47 -0.17 -3.47 36.25
CA LEU A 47 -0.25 -4.05 34.91
C LEU A 47 -1.55 -3.65 34.21
N GLY A 48 -2.68 -3.62 34.93
CA GLY A 48 -3.96 -3.16 34.40
C GLY A 48 -3.94 -1.70 33.94
N VAL A 49 -3.36 -0.79 34.74
CA VAL A 49 -3.23 0.64 34.41
C VAL A 49 -2.24 0.85 33.27
N ILE A 50 -1.09 0.19 33.30
CA ILE A 50 -0.08 0.28 32.23
C ILE A 50 -0.65 -0.27 30.93
N GLY A 51 -1.28 -1.44 30.97
CA GLY A 51 -1.95 -2.05 29.82
C GLY A 51 -3.02 -1.12 29.24
N SER A 52 -3.88 -0.55 30.09
CA SER A 52 -4.91 0.41 29.66
C SER A 52 -4.30 1.67 29.03
N GLY A 53 -3.21 2.19 29.62
CA GLY A 53 -2.48 3.34 29.09
C GLY A 53 -1.84 3.04 27.72
N VAL A 54 -1.26 1.85 27.54
CA VAL A 54 -0.69 1.40 26.26
C VAL A 54 -1.80 1.30 25.20
N VAL A 55 -2.92 0.65 25.52
CA VAL A 55 -4.07 0.53 24.60
C VAL A 55 -4.60 1.91 24.22
N THR A 56 -4.83 2.79 25.19
CA THR A 56 -5.34 4.16 24.94
C THR A 56 -4.35 4.99 24.11
N GLY A 57 -3.05 4.86 24.38
CA GLY A 57 -1.99 5.52 23.62
C GLY A 57 -1.92 5.01 22.17
N MET A 58 -2.07 3.70 21.96
CA MET A 58 -2.14 3.11 20.61
C MET A 58 -3.40 3.56 19.86
N GLU A 59 -4.57 3.57 20.50
CA GLU A 59 -5.81 4.07 19.89
C GLU A 59 -5.72 5.56 19.53
N TYR A 60 -5.07 6.37 20.37
CA TYR A 60 -4.81 7.77 20.04
C TYR A 60 -3.88 7.90 18.82
N LEU A 61 -2.80 7.11 18.78
CA LEU A 61 -1.87 7.09 17.65
C LEU A 61 -2.59 6.66 16.35
N TYR A 62 -3.39 5.60 16.40
CA TYR A 62 -4.16 5.13 15.24
C TYR A 62 -5.12 6.19 14.73
N ARG A 63 -5.91 6.82 15.62
CA ARG A 63 -6.80 7.92 15.22
C ARG A 63 -6.06 9.10 14.61
N SER A 64 -4.92 9.48 15.18
CA SER A 64 -4.09 10.55 14.63
C SER A 64 -3.56 10.21 13.23
N GLN A 65 -3.15 8.96 13.01
CA GLN A 65 -2.72 8.48 11.69
C GLN A 65 -3.88 8.45 10.69
N GLU A 66 -5.04 7.95 11.10
CA GLU A 66 -6.25 7.90 10.27
C GLU A 66 -6.70 9.32 9.86
N GLN A 67 -6.68 10.28 10.79
CA GLN A 67 -6.95 11.69 10.48
C GLN A 67 -5.96 12.25 9.45
N GLY A 68 -4.67 11.95 9.59
CA GLY A 68 -3.64 12.38 8.63
C GLY A 68 -3.73 11.68 7.27
N GLY A 69 -4.24 10.44 7.22
CA GLY A 69 -4.51 9.71 5.99
C GLY A 69 -5.79 10.14 5.28
N ALA A 70 -6.79 10.61 6.04
CA ALA A 70 -8.02 11.18 5.50
C ALA A 70 -7.79 12.56 4.86
N ALA A 71 -6.90 13.37 5.42
CA ALA A 71 -6.68 14.74 4.98
C ALA A 71 -6.08 14.83 3.56
N ILE A 72 -6.87 15.34 2.61
CA ILE A 72 -6.43 15.63 1.25
C ILE A 72 -5.37 16.74 1.26
N GLU A 73 -4.32 16.56 0.46
CA GLU A 73 -3.29 17.59 0.31
C GLU A 73 -3.79 18.74 -0.55
N ALA A 74 -3.33 19.95 -0.26
CA ALA A 74 -3.74 21.15 -1.00
C ALA A 74 -3.53 21.06 -2.53
N ALA A 75 -2.53 20.28 -2.99
CA ALA A 75 -2.27 20.04 -4.42
C ALA A 75 -3.38 19.23 -5.12
N TYR A 76 -4.19 18.48 -4.37
CA TYR A 76 -5.22 17.58 -4.88
C TYR A 76 -6.61 17.92 -4.32
N ASP A 77 -6.81 19.12 -3.75
CA ASP A 77 -8.07 19.54 -3.13
C ASP A 77 -9.16 19.92 -4.15
N SER A 78 -8.83 19.92 -5.44
CA SER A 78 -9.80 20.16 -6.52
C SER A 78 -10.45 18.86 -6.99
N GLU A 79 -11.77 18.92 -7.16
CA GLU A 79 -12.54 17.87 -7.83
C GLU A 79 -11.97 17.55 -9.22
N PRO A 80 -11.82 16.26 -9.59
CA PRO A 80 -11.38 15.86 -10.91
C PRO A 80 -12.35 16.32 -11.98
N THR A 81 -11.82 16.86 -13.08
CA THR A 81 -12.64 17.27 -14.23
C THR A 81 -12.84 16.16 -15.26
N SER A 82 -12.10 15.05 -15.13
CA SER A 82 -12.18 13.90 -16.03
C SER A 82 -13.47 13.10 -15.79
N GLU A 83 -14.19 12.78 -16.87
CA GLU A 83 -15.35 11.88 -16.86
C GLU A 83 -14.98 10.41 -16.66
N PHE A 84 -13.70 10.07 -16.50
CA PHE A 84 -13.20 8.69 -16.44
C PHE A 84 -12.61 8.30 -15.09
N VAL A 85 -12.79 9.12 -14.04
CA VAL A 85 -12.22 8.83 -12.71
C VAL A 85 -13.26 9.01 -11.60
N SER A 86 -13.10 8.27 -10.50
CA SER A 86 -13.95 8.44 -9.32
C SER A 86 -13.87 9.87 -8.77
N GLY A 87 -14.98 10.38 -8.26
CA GLY A 87 -15.11 11.77 -7.83
C GLY A 87 -15.23 12.79 -8.97
N GLY A 88 -15.11 12.36 -10.23
CA GLY A 88 -15.35 13.18 -11.41
C GLY A 88 -16.83 13.31 -11.79
N PRO A 89 -17.18 14.14 -12.79
CA PRO A 89 -18.57 14.44 -13.16
C PRO A 89 -19.44 13.25 -13.59
N ALA A 90 -18.83 12.16 -14.04
CA ALA A 90 -19.57 10.94 -14.45
C ALA A 90 -19.63 9.87 -13.36
N SER A 91 -18.83 10.01 -12.29
CA SER A 91 -18.68 9.04 -11.20
C SER A 91 -19.94 8.95 -10.34
N VAL A 92 -20.23 7.76 -9.83
CA VAL A 92 -21.24 7.56 -8.77
C VAL A 92 -20.63 7.71 -7.37
N ILE A 93 -19.31 7.70 -7.27
CA ILE A 93 -18.56 7.96 -6.03
C ILE A 93 -18.41 9.47 -5.86
N ASP A 94 -18.91 9.98 -4.73
CA ASP A 94 -18.85 11.40 -4.37
C ASP A 94 -17.42 11.79 -3.98
N TRP A 95 -16.90 12.90 -4.54
CA TRP A 95 -15.56 13.43 -4.24
C TRP A 95 -15.25 13.54 -2.73
N PRO A 96 -16.16 14.04 -1.86
CA PRO A 96 -15.90 14.13 -0.42
C PRO A 96 -15.67 12.80 0.29
N THR A 97 -15.99 11.66 -0.34
CA THR A 97 -15.72 10.32 0.23
C THR A 97 -14.31 9.82 -0.07
N LEU A 98 -13.58 10.49 -0.97
CA LEU A 98 -12.18 10.18 -1.25
C LEU A 98 -11.28 10.74 -0.16
N THR A 99 -10.27 9.96 0.21
CA THR A 99 -9.23 10.37 1.15
C THR A 99 -7.96 10.78 0.41
N ARG A 100 -6.89 11.12 1.13
CA ARG A 100 -5.63 11.63 0.55
C ARG A 100 -5.10 10.81 -0.63
N GLU A 101 -4.99 9.49 -0.46
CA GLU A 101 -4.45 8.63 -1.52
C GLU A 101 -5.46 8.42 -2.67
N GLY A 102 -6.76 8.45 -2.39
CA GLY A 102 -7.80 8.43 -3.41
C GLY A 102 -7.75 9.67 -4.30
N ALA A 103 -7.68 10.85 -3.67
CA ALA A 103 -7.54 12.13 -4.35
C ALA A 103 -6.28 12.19 -5.23
N ARG A 104 -5.13 11.71 -4.72
CA ARG A 104 -3.90 11.57 -5.51
C ARG A 104 -4.09 10.65 -6.71
N PHE A 105 -4.63 9.45 -6.47
CA PHE A 105 -4.78 8.42 -7.49
C PHE A 105 -5.62 8.91 -8.66
N VAL A 106 -6.76 9.55 -8.41
CA VAL A 106 -7.65 10.02 -9.48
C VAL A 106 -7.13 11.27 -10.19
N ASN A 107 -6.50 12.21 -9.48
CA ASN A 107 -5.96 13.45 -10.08
C ASN A 107 -4.67 13.21 -10.87
N MET A 108 -3.96 12.11 -10.63
CA MET A 108 -2.74 11.75 -11.38
C MET A 108 -3.02 10.92 -12.64
N ALA A 109 -4.29 10.71 -13.04
CA ALA A 109 -4.62 10.02 -14.28
C ALA A 109 -4.00 10.71 -15.50
N LEU A 110 -3.38 9.95 -16.40
CA LEU A 110 -2.84 10.53 -17.63
C LEU A 110 -3.94 11.06 -18.53
N ARG A 111 -3.71 12.24 -19.11
CA ARG A 111 -4.55 12.78 -20.17
C ARG A 111 -4.13 12.20 -21.53
N PRO A 112 -5.07 12.08 -22.50
CA PRO A 112 -4.76 11.56 -23.82
C PRO A 112 -3.57 12.25 -24.52
N ASP A 113 -3.43 13.57 -24.42
CA ASP A 113 -2.32 14.31 -25.01
C ASP A 113 -0.97 14.04 -24.33
N GLU A 114 -0.95 13.70 -23.04
CA GLU A 114 0.26 13.29 -22.34
C GLU A 114 0.72 11.90 -22.82
N ILE A 115 -0.25 10.99 -23.00
CA ILE A 115 -0.01 9.66 -23.60
C ILE A 115 0.53 9.83 -25.01
N GLU A 116 -0.11 10.64 -25.85
CA GLU A 116 0.30 10.90 -27.23
C GLU A 116 1.71 11.48 -27.32
N THR A 117 2.03 12.43 -26.44
CA THR A 117 3.35 13.07 -26.38
C THR A 117 4.45 12.06 -26.06
N VAL A 118 4.21 11.17 -25.10
CA VAL A 118 5.20 10.17 -24.67
C VAL A 118 5.29 9.02 -25.66
N MET A 119 4.15 8.52 -26.14
CA MET A 119 4.07 7.33 -27.00
C MET A 119 4.32 7.64 -28.47
N GLY A 120 4.16 8.89 -28.90
CA GLY A 120 4.38 9.31 -30.30
C GLY A 120 3.35 8.77 -31.27
N ARG A 121 2.21 8.30 -30.75
CA ARG A 121 1.06 7.77 -31.51
C ARG A 121 -0.25 8.15 -30.80
N PRO A 122 -1.39 8.23 -31.52
CA PRO A 122 -2.67 8.61 -30.94
C PRO A 122 -3.02 7.80 -29.70
N ALA A 123 -3.56 8.47 -28.67
CA ALA A 123 -4.15 7.77 -27.54
C ALA A 123 -5.43 7.06 -28.01
N ALA A 124 -5.70 5.88 -27.45
CA ALA A 124 -6.94 5.17 -27.74
C ALA A 124 -8.13 5.86 -27.05
N THR A 125 -7.95 6.24 -25.78
CA THR A 125 -8.97 6.86 -24.94
C THR A 125 -8.35 7.45 -23.66
N SER A 126 -9.16 8.01 -22.78
CA SER A 126 -8.72 8.39 -21.42
C SER A 126 -8.75 7.17 -20.50
N PRO A 127 -7.68 6.96 -19.69
CA PRO A 127 -7.64 5.86 -18.75
C PRO A 127 -8.68 6.03 -17.64
N ILE A 128 -9.19 4.89 -17.16
CA ILE A 128 -10.16 4.86 -16.06
C ILE A 128 -9.46 4.57 -14.74
N ARG A 129 -9.74 5.38 -13.71
CA ARG A 129 -9.26 5.16 -12.34
C ARG A 129 -10.42 5.16 -11.35
N VAL A 130 -10.73 3.98 -10.80
CA VAL A 130 -11.78 3.80 -9.79
C VAL A 130 -11.17 3.61 -8.41
N PHE A 131 -11.59 4.42 -7.44
CA PHE A 131 -11.12 4.36 -6.06
C PHE A 131 -12.28 4.21 -5.07
N GLY A 132 -12.43 3.01 -4.52
CA GLY A 132 -13.37 2.72 -3.44
C GLY A 132 -12.84 3.19 -2.08
N GLY A 133 -13.24 4.36 -1.60
CA GLY A 133 -12.92 4.87 -0.26
C GLY A 133 -13.66 4.15 0.87
N LEU A 134 -13.11 4.25 2.09
CA LEU A 134 -13.72 3.69 3.30
C LEU A 134 -15.05 4.37 3.67
N ASP A 135 -15.16 5.68 3.43
CA ASP A 135 -16.31 6.50 3.85
C ASP A 135 -17.51 6.38 2.90
N MET A 136 -17.41 5.60 1.82
CA MET A 136 -18.49 5.38 0.87
C MET A 136 -19.65 4.56 1.45
N ALA A 137 -19.34 3.57 2.27
CA ALA A 137 -20.34 2.71 2.92
C ALA A 137 -19.75 1.95 4.11
N GLU A 138 -20.60 1.49 5.02
CA GLU A 138 -20.18 0.79 6.25
C GLU A 138 -19.63 -0.62 5.97
N THR A 139 -20.28 -1.37 5.09
CA THR A 139 -19.94 -2.79 4.83
C THR A 139 -19.08 -2.97 3.58
N VAL A 140 -18.29 -4.06 3.54
CA VAL A 140 -17.49 -4.43 2.37
C VAL A 140 -18.36 -4.62 1.15
N ASP A 141 -19.48 -5.35 1.27
CA ASP A 141 -20.39 -5.64 0.15
C ASP A 141 -20.95 -4.36 -0.47
N GLN A 142 -21.43 -3.42 0.35
CA GLN A 142 -21.93 -2.13 -0.15
C GLN A 142 -20.83 -1.31 -0.85
N ARG A 143 -19.60 -1.30 -0.32
CA ARG A 143 -18.48 -0.63 -0.99
C ARG A 143 -18.17 -1.29 -2.33
N VAL A 144 -18.19 -2.62 -2.40
CA VAL A 144 -18.00 -3.38 -3.65
C VAL A 144 -19.09 -3.03 -4.66
N ASP A 145 -20.36 -3.01 -4.24
CA ASP A 145 -21.49 -2.67 -5.12
C ASP A 145 -21.34 -1.26 -5.71
N ILE A 146 -20.97 -0.26 -4.90
CA ILE A 146 -20.76 1.11 -5.38
C ILE A 146 -19.54 1.17 -6.30
N THR A 147 -18.43 0.51 -5.96
CA THR A 147 -17.23 0.43 -6.82
C THR A 147 -17.53 -0.23 -8.17
N MET A 148 -18.32 -1.31 -8.18
CA MET A 148 -18.75 -1.98 -9.41
C MET A 148 -19.69 -1.11 -10.23
N ALA A 149 -20.59 -0.35 -9.59
CA ALA A 149 -21.44 0.62 -10.26
C ALA A 149 -20.62 1.76 -10.90
N ASP A 150 -19.57 2.23 -10.24
CA ASP A 150 -18.65 3.23 -10.80
C ASP A 150 -17.88 2.68 -12.00
N LEU A 151 -17.36 1.45 -11.90
CA LEU A 151 -16.72 0.77 -13.04
C LEU A 151 -17.65 0.66 -14.26
N GLU A 152 -18.91 0.25 -14.06
CA GLU A 152 -19.90 0.19 -15.13
C GLU A 152 -20.17 1.59 -15.72
N ARG A 153 -20.34 2.59 -14.85
CA ARG A 153 -20.68 3.96 -15.24
C ARG A 153 -19.57 4.62 -16.06
N LEU A 154 -18.32 4.38 -15.70
CA LEU A 154 -17.14 4.95 -16.36
C LEU A 154 -16.73 4.16 -17.62
N GLY A 155 -17.37 3.03 -17.90
CA GLY A 155 -17.10 2.21 -19.09
C GLY A 155 -15.86 1.33 -18.95
N ALA A 156 -15.60 0.78 -17.77
CA ALA A 156 -14.44 -0.07 -17.53
C ALA A 156 -14.52 -1.43 -18.24
N PHE A 157 -15.73 -1.93 -18.48
CA PHE A 157 -15.95 -3.25 -19.09
C PHE A 157 -15.80 -3.25 -20.61
N GLU A 158 -15.67 -2.07 -21.23
CA GLU A 158 -15.37 -1.85 -22.63
C GLU A 158 -13.86 -1.70 -22.90
N ARG A 159 -13.03 -1.67 -21.86
CA ARG A 159 -11.56 -1.57 -21.98
C ARG A 159 -10.94 -2.91 -22.37
N SER A 160 -9.73 -2.89 -22.90
CA SER A 160 -8.98 -4.13 -23.14
C SER A 160 -8.40 -4.75 -21.86
N VAL A 161 -8.10 -3.92 -20.84
CA VAL A 161 -7.50 -4.37 -19.57
C VAL A 161 -8.20 -3.73 -18.38
N ILE A 162 -8.57 -4.56 -17.39
CA ILE A 162 -8.95 -4.13 -16.05
C ILE A 162 -7.87 -4.59 -15.07
N CYS A 163 -7.21 -3.66 -14.40
CA CYS A 163 -6.23 -3.92 -13.34
C CYS A 163 -6.88 -3.74 -11.96
N VAL A 164 -6.94 -4.82 -11.18
CA VAL A 164 -7.32 -4.75 -9.76
C VAL A 164 -6.06 -4.52 -8.95
N ALA A 165 -5.97 -3.35 -8.32
CA ALA A 165 -4.82 -2.93 -7.55
C ALA A 165 -5.16 -2.92 -6.05
N SER A 166 -4.59 -3.85 -5.30
CA SER A 166 -4.75 -3.84 -3.84
C SER A 166 -3.84 -2.77 -3.24
N PRO A 167 -4.39 -1.81 -2.47
CA PRO A 167 -3.61 -0.71 -1.94
C PRO A 167 -2.77 -1.14 -0.74
N THR A 168 -1.73 -0.35 -0.45
CA THR A 168 -1.03 -0.44 0.83
C THR A 168 -1.93 0.03 1.98
N GLY A 169 -1.46 -0.08 3.22
CA GLY A 169 -2.27 0.28 4.40
C GLY A 169 -2.81 1.70 4.40
N SER A 170 -2.16 2.66 3.73
CA SER A 170 -2.65 4.04 3.65
C SER A 170 -3.70 4.27 2.56
N GLY A 171 -3.96 3.27 1.71
CA GLY A 171 -4.70 3.44 0.46
C GLY A 171 -3.81 3.77 -0.75
N TYR A 172 -2.48 3.79 -0.57
CA TYR A 172 -1.56 4.17 -1.65
C TYR A 172 -1.50 3.07 -2.73
N ILE A 173 -1.51 3.53 -3.99
CA ILE A 173 -1.27 2.75 -5.20
C ILE A 173 -0.05 3.34 -5.91
N ASN A 174 0.81 2.47 -6.42
CA ASN A 174 2.01 2.90 -7.12
C ASN A 174 1.65 3.59 -8.44
N TYR A 175 1.78 4.92 -8.46
CA TYR A 175 1.47 5.73 -9.64
C TYR A 175 2.39 5.38 -10.82
N VAL A 176 3.61 4.89 -10.60
CA VAL A 176 4.50 4.45 -11.69
C VAL A 176 3.92 3.21 -12.39
N ALA A 177 3.37 2.28 -11.63
CA ALA A 177 2.70 1.11 -12.20
C ALA A 177 1.42 1.50 -12.96
N ALA A 178 0.61 2.41 -12.37
CA ALA A 178 -0.60 2.93 -13.01
C ALA A 178 -0.30 3.66 -14.31
N GLU A 179 0.59 4.67 -14.29
CA GLU A 179 0.93 5.45 -15.47
C GLU A 179 1.64 4.60 -16.54
N THR A 180 2.46 3.62 -16.15
CA THR A 180 3.04 2.68 -17.13
C THR A 180 1.96 1.89 -17.84
N LEU A 181 0.98 1.33 -17.11
CA LEU A 181 -0.13 0.62 -17.73
C LEU A 181 -0.87 1.52 -18.72
N GLU A 182 -1.17 2.76 -18.33
CA GLU A 182 -1.84 3.74 -19.16
C GLU A 182 -1.05 4.11 -20.42
N PHE A 183 0.28 4.26 -20.34
CA PHE A 183 1.12 4.48 -21.51
C PHE A 183 1.09 3.27 -22.47
N LEU A 184 1.25 2.06 -21.93
CA LEU A 184 1.35 0.84 -22.73
C LEU A 184 0.03 0.45 -23.39
N THR A 185 -1.11 0.73 -22.75
CA THR A 185 -2.46 0.52 -23.32
C THR A 185 -2.98 1.72 -24.11
N LEU A 186 -2.21 2.81 -24.22
CA LEU A 186 -2.65 4.07 -24.83
C LEU A 186 -3.93 4.62 -24.19
N GLY A 187 -4.10 4.41 -22.89
CA GLY A 187 -5.27 4.79 -22.10
C GLY A 187 -6.42 3.80 -22.17
N ASP A 188 -6.33 2.73 -22.96
CA ASP A 188 -7.35 1.67 -23.02
C ASP A 188 -7.24 0.68 -21.84
N CYS A 189 -7.33 1.22 -20.63
CA CYS A 189 -7.34 0.43 -19.40
C CYS A 189 -8.24 1.05 -18.34
N ALA A 190 -8.69 0.21 -17.42
CA ALA A 190 -9.25 0.64 -16.15
C ALA A 190 -8.40 0.08 -15.00
N MET A 191 -8.10 0.90 -14.00
CA MET A 191 -7.51 0.46 -12.75
C MET A 191 -8.49 0.71 -11.61
N VAL A 192 -8.77 -0.33 -10.82
CA VAL A 192 -9.68 -0.28 -9.67
C VAL A 192 -8.95 -0.65 -8.39
N THR A 193 -9.22 0.09 -7.33
CA THR A 193 -8.72 -0.19 -5.99
C THR A 193 -9.80 0.06 -4.96
N MET A 194 -9.72 -0.61 -3.81
CA MET A 194 -10.56 -0.33 -2.66
C MET A 194 -9.69 -0.21 -1.41
N GLN A 195 -9.86 0.89 -0.68
CA GLN A 195 -9.15 1.20 0.54
C GLN A 195 -9.70 0.40 1.72
N TYR A 196 -8.82 -0.19 2.54
CA TYR A 196 -9.20 -0.92 3.76
C TYR A 196 -8.62 -0.31 5.04
N SER A 197 -7.69 0.65 4.91
CA SER A 197 -7.15 1.42 6.03
C SER A 197 -6.63 2.78 5.55
N LEU A 198 -6.43 3.69 6.50
CA LEU A 198 -5.83 5.02 6.32
C LEU A 198 -4.46 5.14 6.99
N ARG A 199 -3.97 4.06 7.60
CA ARG A 199 -2.75 4.07 8.42
C ARG A 199 -1.57 3.52 7.62
N PRO A 200 -0.34 4.01 7.83
CA PRO A 200 0.85 3.45 7.19
C PRO A 200 0.92 1.91 7.29
N SER A 201 1.47 1.23 6.29
CA SER A 201 1.45 -0.24 6.19
C SER A 201 1.87 -0.96 7.48
N PHE A 202 2.93 -0.51 8.15
CA PHE A 202 3.42 -1.14 9.38
C PHE A 202 2.46 -1.04 10.58
N THR A 203 1.55 -0.06 10.59
CA THR A 203 0.49 0.07 11.62
C THR A 203 -0.86 -0.50 11.17
N SER A 204 -0.92 -1.10 9.98
CA SER A 204 -2.14 -1.68 9.39
C SER A 204 -2.15 -3.21 9.36
N LEU A 205 -1.20 -3.87 10.04
CA LEU A 205 -1.12 -5.34 10.09
C LEU A 205 -2.39 -5.99 10.68
N ASP A 206 -3.05 -5.32 11.62
CA ASP A 206 -4.36 -5.70 12.19
C ASP A 206 -5.53 -5.61 11.19
N ARG A 207 -5.34 -4.99 10.02
CA ARG A 207 -6.35 -4.82 8.96
C ARG A 207 -6.15 -5.73 7.77
N VAL A 208 -5.14 -6.61 7.79
CA VAL A 208 -4.88 -7.55 6.70
C VAL A 208 -6.10 -8.42 6.41
N SER A 209 -6.80 -8.90 7.44
CA SER A 209 -8.04 -9.69 7.27
C SER A 209 -9.11 -8.94 6.49
N MET A 210 -9.32 -7.65 6.78
CA MET A 210 -10.26 -6.79 6.08
C MET A 210 -9.83 -6.56 4.62
N GLY A 211 -8.53 -6.31 4.37
CA GLY A 211 -8.00 -6.18 3.02
C GLY A 211 -8.17 -7.45 2.19
N ARG A 212 -7.96 -8.63 2.80
CA ARG A 212 -8.20 -9.94 2.15
C ARG A 212 -9.66 -10.15 1.78
N GLU A 213 -10.56 -9.86 2.72
CA GLU A 213 -12.01 -9.96 2.51
C GLU A 213 -12.47 -9.05 1.36
N GLN A 214 -12.01 -7.81 1.37
CA GLN A 214 -12.36 -6.81 0.36
C GLN A 214 -11.82 -7.19 -1.04
N ASN A 215 -10.56 -7.58 -1.17
CA ASN A 215 -10.01 -8.04 -2.44
C ASN A 215 -10.76 -9.27 -2.96
N ARG A 216 -11.07 -10.24 -2.09
CA ARG A 216 -11.83 -11.42 -2.46
C ARG A 216 -13.24 -11.06 -2.97
N ALA A 217 -13.95 -10.19 -2.26
CA ALA A 217 -15.29 -9.76 -2.63
C ALA A 217 -15.30 -9.03 -3.98
N LEU A 218 -14.39 -8.06 -4.18
CA LEU A 218 -14.27 -7.33 -5.45
C LEU A 218 -13.92 -8.26 -6.62
N LEU A 219 -12.94 -9.16 -6.45
CA LEU A 219 -12.54 -10.10 -7.50
C LEU A 219 -13.69 -11.04 -7.88
N HIS A 220 -14.48 -11.51 -6.90
CA HIS A 220 -15.68 -12.31 -7.20
C HIS A 220 -16.74 -11.52 -7.95
N ALA A 221 -17.02 -10.27 -7.57
CA ALA A 221 -17.97 -9.41 -8.27
C ALA A 221 -17.54 -9.13 -9.71
N LEU A 222 -16.27 -8.80 -9.94
CA LEU A 222 -15.67 -8.67 -11.27
C LEU A 222 -15.80 -9.96 -12.06
N THR A 223 -15.46 -11.11 -11.47
CA THR A 223 -15.58 -12.42 -12.13
C THR A 223 -17.00 -12.65 -12.65
N TRP A 224 -18.01 -12.35 -11.84
CA TRP A 224 -19.41 -12.53 -12.23
C TRP A 224 -19.79 -11.61 -13.38
N ARG A 225 -19.41 -10.33 -13.31
CA ARG A 225 -19.69 -9.35 -14.37
C ARG A 225 -18.98 -9.68 -15.68
N LEU A 226 -17.72 -10.10 -15.61
CA LEU A 226 -16.91 -10.46 -16.77
C LEU A 226 -17.42 -11.73 -17.46
N ARG A 227 -17.88 -12.72 -16.69
CA ARG A 227 -18.49 -13.95 -17.24
C ARG A 227 -19.78 -13.69 -18.02
N ALA A 228 -20.47 -12.58 -17.76
CA ALA A 228 -21.63 -12.16 -18.54
C ALA A 228 -21.27 -11.50 -19.89
N ILE A 229 -19.99 -11.16 -20.11
CA ILE A 229 -19.49 -10.60 -21.37
C ILE A 229 -19.02 -11.75 -22.28
N PRO A 230 -19.35 -11.73 -23.59
CA PRO A 230 -18.78 -12.64 -24.58
C PRO A 230 -17.26 -12.67 -24.49
N GLU A 231 -16.65 -13.85 -24.69
CA GLU A 231 -15.22 -14.06 -24.49
C GLU A 231 -14.37 -13.13 -25.38
N GLU A 232 -14.83 -12.87 -26.61
CA GLU A 232 -14.14 -12.04 -27.60
C GLU A 232 -14.14 -10.54 -27.27
N ALA A 233 -15.01 -10.11 -26.37
CA ALA A 233 -15.17 -8.70 -25.96
C ALA A 233 -14.79 -8.46 -24.50
N ARG A 234 -14.37 -9.50 -23.78
CA ARG A 234 -14.09 -9.43 -22.34
C ARG A 234 -12.72 -8.80 -22.09
N PRO A 235 -12.59 -7.78 -21.21
CA PRO A 235 -11.30 -7.29 -20.78
C PRO A 235 -10.46 -8.38 -20.12
N ARG A 236 -9.15 -8.30 -20.30
CA ARG A 236 -8.18 -9.07 -19.50
C ARG A 236 -8.18 -8.53 -18.07
N LEU A 237 -8.35 -9.42 -17.09
CA LEU A 237 -8.29 -9.07 -15.69
C LEU A 237 -6.86 -9.29 -15.18
N VAL A 238 -6.16 -8.22 -14.79
CA VAL A 238 -4.80 -8.29 -14.23
C VAL A 238 -4.77 -7.80 -12.78
N GLY A 239 -3.79 -8.24 -12.01
CA GLY A 239 -3.65 -7.92 -10.58
C GLY A 239 -2.39 -7.12 -10.29
N PHE A 240 -2.48 -6.16 -9.38
CA PHE A 240 -1.34 -5.42 -8.87
C PHE A 240 -1.37 -5.34 -7.34
N GLY A 241 -0.21 -5.43 -6.71
CA GLY A 241 -0.07 -5.12 -5.30
C GLY A 241 1.37 -4.78 -4.94
N GLU A 242 1.55 -3.85 -4.02
CA GLU A 242 2.86 -3.50 -3.45
C GLU A 242 2.80 -3.66 -1.93
N SER A 243 3.84 -4.23 -1.33
CA SER A 243 3.96 -4.30 0.13
C SER A 243 2.74 -4.98 0.78
N LEU A 244 2.08 -4.31 1.72
CA LEU A 244 0.82 -4.80 2.31
C LEU A 244 -0.30 -5.01 1.29
N GLY A 245 -0.30 -4.29 0.17
CA GLY A 245 -1.23 -4.51 -0.93
C GLY A 245 -0.98 -5.85 -1.62
N ALA A 246 0.28 -6.21 -1.86
CA ALA A 246 0.65 -7.54 -2.37
C ALA A 246 0.20 -8.64 -1.41
N HIS A 247 0.49 -8.47 -0.11
CA HIS A 247 0.05 -9.40 0.94
C HIS A 247 -1.47 -9.61 0.92
N THR A 248 -2.26 -8.54 1.04
CA THR A 248 -3.72 -8.68 1.13
C THR A 248 -4.36 -9.20 -0.15
N PHE A 249 -3.76 -8.93 -1.32
CA PHE A 249 -4.20 -9.50 -2.59
C PHE A 249 -3.93 -11.01 -2.64
N GLN A 250 -2.69 -11.43 -2.38
CA GLN A 250 -2.28 -12.84 -2.43
C GLN A 250 -3.08 -13.69 -1.42
N ASP A 251 -3.19 -13.20 -0.19
CA ASP A 251 -3.86 -13.91 0.90
C ASP A 251 -5.40 -13.96 0.75
N ALA A 252 -5.98 -13.25 -0.23
CA ALA A 252 -7.35 -13.47 -0.66
C ALA A 252 -7.58 -14.93 -1.10
N PHE A 253 -6.54 -15.64 -1.55
CA PHE A 253 -6.59 -17.04 -1.98
C PHE A 253 -5.56 -17.93 -1.28
N LEU A 254 -5.16 -17.54 -0.06
CA LEU A 254 -4.12 -18.21 0.74
C LEU A 254 -4.11 -19.75 0.65
N HIS A 255 -5.25 -20.41 0.85
CA HIS A 255 -5.31 -21.87 0.95
C HIS A 255 -5.50 -22.58 -0.40
N GLU A 256 -5.36 -21.86 -1.50
CA GLU A 256 -5.73 -22.32 -2.83
C GLU A 256 -4.61 -22.16 -3.85
N GLY A 257 -3.53 -21.46 -3.52
CA GLY A 257 -2.43 -21.22 -4.45
C GLY A 257 -2.90 -20.47 -5.70
N THR A 258 -2.39 -20.85 -6.87
CA THR A 258 -2.81 -20.29 -8.18
C THR A 258 -4.24 -20.69 -8.57
N ALA A 259 -4.78 -21.80 -8.04
CA ALA A 259 -6.16 -22.22 -8.30
C ALA A 259 -7.20 -21.15 -7.93
N GLY A 260 -6.93 -20.35 -6.89
CA GLY A 260 -7.77 -19.22 -6.53
C GLY A 260 -7.77 -18.10 -7.56
N PHE A 261 -6.59 -17.75 -8.09
CA PHE A 261 -6.43 -16.77 -9.17
C PHE A 261 -7.13 -17.23 -10.45
N HIS A 262 -6.99 -18.50 -10.82
CA HIS A 262 -7.73 -19.10 -11.94
C HIS A 262 -9.24 -19.02 -11.75
N ARG A 263 -9.74 -19.30 -10.54
CA ARG A 263 -11.18 -19.28 -10.27
C ARG A 263 -11.80 -17.91 -10.54
N VAL A 264 -11.09 -16.84 -10.21
CA VAL A 264 -11.54 -15.46 -10.46
C VAL A 264 -11.18 -14.95 -11.85
N GLY A 265 -10.59 -15.78 -12.71
CA GLY A 265 -10.21 -15.40 -14.06
C GLY A 265 -9.10 -14.36 -14.11
N LEU A 266 -8.24 -14.31 -13.08
CA LEU A 266 -7.08 -13.43 -13.05
C LEU A 266 -6.06 -13.92 -14.09
N ASP A 267 -5.89 -13.13 -15.14
CA ASP A 267 -5.04 -13.46 -16.28
C ASP A 267 -3.56 -13.44 -15.89
N ARG A 268 -3.12 -12.35 -15.26
CA ARG A 268 -1.74 -12.12 -14.85
C ARG A 268 -1.66 -11.19 -13.64
N ALA A 269 -0.56 -11.19 -12.90
CA ALA A 269 -0.37 -10.27 -11.78
C ALA A 269 1.09 -9.86 -11.54
N LEU A 270 1.27 -8.66 -10.99
CA LEU A 270 2.56 -8.14 -10.53
C LEU A 270 2.49 -7.78 -9.04
N PHE A 271 3.33 -8.43 -8.24
CA PHE A 271 3.43 -8.22 -6.80
C PHE A 271 4.81 -7.70 -6.45
N LEU A 272 4.89 -6.53 -5.81
CA LEU A 272 6.14 -5.88 -5.44
C LEU A 272 6.40 -6.05 -3.94
N GLY A 273 7.56 -6.58 -3.60
CA GLY A 273 8.04 -6.64 -2.22
C GLY A 273 7.04 -7.30 -1.26
N SER A 274 6.48 -8.46 -1.64
CA SER A 274 5.56 -9.22 -0.79
C SER A 274 6.20 -9.45 0.59
N PRO A 275 5.60 -8.91 1.68
CA PRO A 275 6.15 -9.03 3.01
C PRO A 275 6.39 -10.48 3.43
N GLY A 276 7.38 -10.71 4.29
CA GLY A 276 7.67 -12.04 4.84
C GLY A 276 6.49 -12.66 5.59
N GLY A 277 5.58 -11.81 6.09
CA GLY A 277 4.31 -12.25 6.69
C GLY A 277 3.19 -12.60 5.71
N SER A 278 3.37 -12.54 4.38
CA SER A 278 2.37 -13.06 3.44
C SER A 278 2.37 -14.58 3.48
N GLU A 279 1.27 -15.15 3.98
CA GLU A 279 1.15 -16.59 4.12
C GLU A 279 1.02 -17.27 2.74
N TRP A 280 0.43 -16.61 1.73
CA TRP A 280 0.32 -17.18 0.38
C TRP A 280 1.70 -17.30 -0.26
N ALA A 281 2.49 -16.22 -0.23
CA ALA A 281 3.84 -16.22 -0.82
C ALA A 281 4.76 -17.19 -0.06
N THR A 282 4.64 -17.27 1.26
CA THR A 282 5.41 -18.21 2.08
C THR A 282 5.03 -19.67 1.78
N THR A 283 3.73 -19.97 1.64
CA THR A 283 3.25 -21.32 1.31
C THR A 283 3.75 -21.75 -0.07
N TRP A 284 3.69 -20.85 -1.06
CA TRP A 284 4.24 -21.11 -2.39
C TRP A 284 5.74 -21.38 -2.36
N ARG A 285 6.55 -20.58 -1.64
CA ARG A 285 8.02 -20.81 -1.53
C ARG A 285 8.38 -22.15 -0.89
N VAL A 286 7.55 -22.63 0.04
CA VAL A 286 7.79 -23.90 0.75
C VAL A 286 7.46 -25.12 -0.12
N ASP A 287 6.34 -25.07 -0.84
CA ASP A 287 5.87 -26.18 -1.69
C ASP A 287 5.23 -25.61 -2.98
N PRO A 288 6.06 -25.22 -3.97
CA PRO A 288 5.59 -24.67 -5.23
C PRO A 288 4.71 -25.66 -5.99
N ASP A 289 5.11 -26.93 -6.09
CA ASP A 289 4.40 -27.97 -6.86
C ASP A 289 2.95 -28.14 -6.39
N ARG A 290 2.70 -27.98 -5.08
CA ARG A 290 1.35 -28.05 -4.52
C ARG A 290 0.54 -26.77 -4.74
N SER A 291 1.19 -25.61 -4.65
CA SER A 291 0.53 -24.30 -4.67
C SER A 291 0.37 -23.74 -6.08
N ASP A 292 1.20 -24.20 -7.00
CA ASP A 292 1.36 -23.74 -8.37
C ASP A 292 1.79 -24.92 -9.26
N PRO A 293 0.90 -25.91 -9.49
CA PRO A 293 1.22 -27.14 -10.20
C PRO A 293 1.60 -26.92 -11.68
N ASP A 294 1.21 -25.77 -12.24
CA ASP A 294 1.50 -25.38 -13.62
C ASP A 294 2.74 -24.46 -13.73
N HIS A 295 3.41 -24.18 -12.61
CA HIS A 295 4.61 -23.34 -12.52
C HIS A 295 4.43 -21.96 -13.18
N GLU A 296 3.32 -21.29 -12.88
CA GLU A 296 2.96 -19.98 -13.42
C GLU A 296 3.47 -18.81 -12.57
N VAL A 297 4.00 -19.07 -11.37
CA VAL A 297 4.52 -18.05 -10.46
C VAL A 297 6.04 -18.00 -10.58
N VAL A 298 6.57 -16.79 -10.72
CA VAL A 298 8.02 -16.54 -10.76
C VAL A 298 8.36 -15.44 -9.76
N GLU A 299 9.39 -15.69 -8.93
CA GLU A 299 9.98 -14.68 -8.05
C GLU A 299 11.40 -14.32 -8.52
N VAL A 300 11.65 -13.04 -8.73
CA VAL A 300 12.96 -12.49 -9.15
C VAL A 300 13.23 -11.18 -8.43
N ALA A 301 14.51 -10.84 -8.24
CA ALA A 301 14.88 -9.54 -7.71
C ALA A 301 15.15 -8.51 -8.81
N THR A 302 15.57 -8.94 -10.00
CA THR A 302 15.98 -8.01 -11.07
C THR A 302 15.52 -8.50 -12.44
N PHE A 303 15.55 -7.60 -13.42
CA PHE A 303 15.28 -7.96 -14.81
C PHE A 303 16.37 -8.88 -15.39
N GLU A 304 17.60 -8.78 -14.89
CA GLU A 304 18.71 -9.68 -15.22
C GLU A 304 18.42 -11.11 -14.76
N GLU A 305 17.91 -11.27 -13.53
CA GLU A 305 17.49 -12.57 -13.00
C GLU A 305 16.34 -13.16 -13.81
N TRP A 306 15.32 -12.36 -14.12
CA TRP A 306 14.25 -12.77 -15.04
C TRP A 306 14.81 -13.32 -16.36
N ARG A 307 15.70 -12.57 -17.02
CA ARG A 307 16.30 -13.00 -18.29
C ARG A 307 17.14 -14.27 -18.17
N ALA A 308 17.70 -14.54 -17.00
CA ALA A 308 18.50 -15.72 -16.73
C ALA A 308 17.65 -16.98 -16.50
N LEU A 309 16.34 -16.84 -16.28
CA LEU A 309 15.44 -17.98 -16.11
C LEU A 309 15.35 -18.82 -17.40
N PRO A 310 15.19 -20.16 -17.27
CA PRO A 310 14.87 -21.04 -18.39
C PRO A 310 13.68 -20.52 -19.19
N ALA A 311 13.72 -20.73 -20.52
CA ALA A 311 12.63 -20.27 -21.39
C ALA A 311 11.27 -20.84 -20.99
N VAL A 312 11.22 -22.11 -20.57
CA VAL A 312 9.99 -22.76 -20.10
C VAL A 312 9.35 -22.05 -18.91
N GLU A 313 10.15 -21.60 -17.94
CA GLU A 313 9.64 -20.86 -16.77
C GLU A 313 9.16 -19.45 -17.16
N ARG A 314 9.85 -18.82 -18.11
CA ARG A 314 9.42 -17.50 -18.62
C ARG A 314 8.13 -17.58 -19.42
N ASP A 315 7.96 -18.65 -20.20
CA ASP A 315 6.79 -18.85 -21.05
C ASP A 315 5.54 -19.25 -20.24
N SER A 316 5.71 -19.94 -19.10
CA SER A 316 4.61 -20.30 -18.19
C SER A 316 4.23 -19.16 -17.23
N ALA A 317 5.12 -18.20 -16.98
CA ALA A 317 4.91 -17.16 -15.98
C ALA A 317 3.68 -16.28 -16.27
N ARG A 318 2.79 -16.20 -15.28
CA ARG A 318 1.62 -15.31 -15.23
C ARG A 318 1.62 -14.42 -14.01
N TYR A 319 2.21 -14.87 -12.90
CA TYR A 319 2.21 -14.16 -11.64
C TYR A 319 3.66 -13.86 -11.23
N VAL A 320 4.05 -12.58 -11.24
CA VAL A 320 5.42 -12.16 -10.99
C VAL A 320 5.53 -11.55 -9.59
N LEU A 321 6.42 -12.10 -8.77
CA LEU A 321 6.85 -11.53 -7.51
C LEU A 321 8.20 -10.84 -7.74
N LEU A 322 8.20 -9.51 -7.70
CA LEU A 322 9.42 -8.71 -7.76
C LEU A 322 9.87 -8.39 -6.33
N SER A 323 10.92 -9.07 -5.88
CA SER A 323 11.42 -9.01 -4.50
C SER A 323 12.91 -8.67 -4.48
N HIS A 324 13.29 -7.41 -4.23
CA HIS A 324 14.72 -7.07 -4.14
C HIS A 324 15.39 -7.83 -3.01
N HIS A 325 16.59 -8.37 -3.27
CA HIS A 325 17.34 -9.16 -2.29
C HIS A 325 17.64 -8.41 -0.99
N GLU A 326 17.77 -7.08 -1.05
CA GLU A 326 18.03 -6.21 0.10
C GLU A 326 16.77 -5.58 0.70
N ASP A 327 15.58 -5.83 0.15
CA ASP A 327 14.32 -5.27 0.66
C ASP A 327 14.02 -5.77 2.09
N PRO A 328 13.99 -4.89 3.11
CA PRO A 328 13.66 -5.29 4.47
C PRO A 328 12.19 -5.66 4.63
N ILE A 329 11.27 -5.19 3.76
CA ILE A 329 9.84 -5.52 3.83
C ILE A 329 9.62 -7.01 3.53
N VAL A 330 10.27 -7.54 2.49
CA VAL A 330 10.24 -8.97 2.13
C VAL A 330 10.76 -9.86 3.26
N LYS A 331 11.65 -9.31 4.10
CA LYS A 331 12.27 -10.02 5.23
C LYS A 331 11.54 -9.86 6.56
N PHE A 332 10.57 -8.96 6.62
CA PHE A 332 9.89 -8.59 7.87
C PHE A 332 8.64 -9.44 8.11
N GLY A 333 8.59 -10.05 9.29
CA GLY A 333 7.45 -10.81 9.81
C GLY A 333 7.50 -10.87 11.34
N PRO A 334 6.35 -11.04 12.03
CA PRO A 334 6.32 -11.13 13.49
C PRO A 334 7.15 -12.30 14.05
N GLU A 335 7.33 -13.37 13.27
CA GLU A 335 8.13 -14.55 13.60
C GLU A 335 9.59 -14.18 13.87
N LEU A 336 10.12 -13.16 13.18
CA LEU A 336 11.50 -12.69 13.32
C LEU A 336 11.85 -12.30 14.76
N ALA A 337 10.84 -11.97 15.58
CA ALA A 337 11.01 -11.67 16.99
C ALA A 337 11.51 -12.87 17.81
N VAL A 338 11.15 -14.10 17.41
CA VAL A 338 11.34 -15.32 18.20
C VAL A 338 11.89 -16.51 17.41
N GLN A 339 11.90 -16.45 16.09
CA GLN A 339 12.39 -17.50 15.19
C GLN A 339 13.52 -16.99 14.30
N HIS A 340 14.48 -17.88 14.04
CA HIS A 340 15.55 -17.63 13.10
C HIS A 340 14.99 -17.67 11.66
N PRO A 341 15.20 -16.63 10.84
CA PRO A 341 14.61 -16.57 9.51
C PRO A 341 15.43 -17.38 8.49
N ASP A 342 14.76 -17.92 7.47
CA ASP A 342 15.40 -18.72 6.42
C ASP A 342 16.31 -17.89 5.51
N TRP A 343 15.95 -16.63 5.26
CA TRP A 343 16.77 -15.71 4.45
C TRP A 343 18.11 -15.36 5.11
N LEU A 344 18.28 -15.60 6.42
CA LEU A 344 19.57 -15.48 7.09
C LEU A 344 20.31 -16.83 7.09
N GLY A 345 20.36 -17.48 5.92
CA GLY A 345 21.02 -18.76 5.71
C GLY A 345 22.53 -18.78 6.05
N PRO A 346 23.23 -19.88 5.73
CA PRO A 346 24.66 -20.01 6.00
C PRO A 346 25.48 -18.81 5.53
N GLU A 347 26.56 -18.49 6.24
CA GLU A 347 27.47 -17.42 5.82
C GLU A 347 28.01 -17.71 4.41
N GLY A 348 27.95 -16.71 3.52
CA GLY A 348 28.38 -16.82 2.13
C GLY A 348 27.29 -17.17 1.11
N THR A 349 26.09 -17.58 1.53
CA THR A 349 24.94 -17.80 0.61
C THR A 349 23.95 -16.63 0.57
N ARG A 350 24.24 -15.57 1.33
CA ARG A 350 23.34 -14.42 1.53
C ARG A 350 23.55 -13.40 0.41
N VAL A 351 22.47 -13.02 -0.26
CA VAL A 351 22.45 -11.94 -1.26
C VAL A 351 21.70 -10.75 -0.67
N GLY A 352 22.21 -9.52 -0.86
CA GLY A 352 21.55 -8.30 -0.39
C GLY A 352 21.51 -8.10 1.14
N ILE A 353 22.23 -8.91 1.92
CA ILE A 353 22.26 -8.84 3.40
C ILE A 353 23.69 -8.57 3.87
N PRO A 354 23.90 -7.70 4.90
CA PRO A 354 25.22 -7.49 5.48
C PRO A 354 25.88 -8.82 5.93
N PRO A 355 27.16 -9.05 5.61
CA PRO A 355 27.82 -10.33 5.84
C PRO A 355 27.90 -10.72 7.32
N ASP A 356 27.97 -9.74 8.21
CA ASP A 356 28.08 -9.88 9.67
C ASP A 356 26.72 -9.89 10.39
N MET A 357 25.61 -9.83 9.66
CA MET A 357 24.28 -9.88 10.25
C MET A 357 24.06 -11.22 10.95
N THR A 358 23.66 -11.15 12.23
CA THR A 358 23.35 -12.32 13.06
C THR A 358 21.96 -12.18 13.64
N TRP A 359 21.19 -13.26 13.60
CA TRP A 359 19.86 -13.25 14.21
C TRP A 359 19.99 -13.21 15.73
N ARG A 360 19.24 -12.30 16.34
CA ARG A 360 19.16 -12.07 17.79
C ARG A 360 17.70 -11.86 18.14
N VAL A 361 17.19 -12.71 19.04
CA VAL A 361 15.83 -12.64 19.60
C VAL A 361 15.47 -11.19 19.96
N LEU A 362 14.29 -10.74 19.49
CA LEU A 362 13.75 -9.38 19.53
C LEU A 362 14.59 -8.28 18.83
N SER A 363 15.91 -8.34 18.90
CA SER A 363 16.79 -7.29 18.38
C SER A 363 16.76 -7.24 16.85
N THR A 364 16.79 -8.40 16.17
CA THR A 364 16.71 -8.44 14.70
C THR A 364 15.36 -7.94 14.20
N PHE A 365 14.26 -8.30 14.87
CA PHE A 365 12.93 -7.76 14.57
C PHE A 365 12.90 -6.23 14.64
N LEU A 366 13.46 -5.64 15.71
CA LEU A 366 13.50 -4.19 15.87
C LEU A 366 14.42 -3.50 14.85
N THR A 367 15.55 -4.11 14.52
CA THR A 367 16.46 -3.58 13.49
C THR A 367 15.79 -3.60 12.11
N VAL A 368 15.22 -4.72 11.70
CA VAL A 368 14.52 -4.81 10.41
C VAL A 368 13.30 -3.89 10.37
N LEU A 369 12.58 -3.70 11.48
CA LEU A 369 11.49 -2.71 11.56
C LEU A 369 11.96 -1.27 11.30
N ILE A 370 13.16 -0.91 11.79
CA ILE A 370 13.77 0.39 11.50
C ILE A 370 14.16 0.47 10.01
N ASP A 371 14.70 -0.59 9.44
CA ASP A 371 15.04 -0.64 8.02
C ASP A 371 13.80 -0.53 7.13
N VAL A 372 12.69 -1.18 7.49
CA VAL A 372 11.37 -1.01 6.85
C VAL A 372 10.95 0.45 6.85
N LYS A 373 11.10 1.16 7.99
CA LYS A 373 10.79 2.58 8.07
C LYS A 373 11.67 3.42 7.13
N ASN A 374 12.97 3.12 7.07
CA ASN A 374 13.94 3.87 6.27
C ASN A 374 13.85 3.55 4.77
N ALA A 375 13.40 2.35 4.40
CA ALA A 375 13.27 1.90 3.01
C ALA A 375 12.19 2.68 2.22
N MET A 376 11.37 3.46 2.90
CA MET A 376 10.32 4.30 2.30
C MET A 376 10.79 5.74 1.99
N ASP A 377 12.06 6.09 2.27
CA ASP A 377 12.61 7.42 1.97
C ASP A 377 13.07 7.49 0.51
N VAL A 378 12.21 8.06 -0.34
CA VAL A 378 12.46 8.20 -1.78
C VAL A 378 12.71 9.65 -2.16
N LYS A 379 13.62 9.85 -3.12
CA LYS A 379 13.87 11.17 -3.73
C LYS A 379 13.02 11.32 -4.99
N PRO A 380 12.15 12.35 -5.08
CA PRO A 380 11.36 12.59 -6.27
C PRO A 380 12.22 12.79 -7.53
N GLY A 381 11.82 12.16 -8.63
CA GLY A 381 12.50 12.17 -9.93
C GLY A 381 13.76 11.30 -10.00
N ILE A 382 14.22 10.75 -8.87
CA ILE A 382 15.38 9.86 -8.81
C ILE A 382 14.89 8.45 -8.49
N PHE A 383 14.69 7.67 -9.55
CA PHE A 383 14.30 6.27 -9.43
C PHE A 383 15.54 5.41 -9.23
N VAL A 384 15.52 4.57 -8.20
CA VAL A 384 16.52 3.53 -7.98
C VAL A 384 15.85 2.16 -7.95
N SER A 385 16.61 1.12 -8.26
CA SER A 385 16.23 -0.29 -8.05
C SER A 385 16.96 -0.74 -6.80
N ARG A 386 16.43 -0.36 -5.64
CA ARG A 386 17.08 -0.67 -4.36
C ARG A 386 16.11 -0.70 -3.19
N GLY A 387 16.22 -1.70 -2.35
CA GLY A 387 15.41 -1.84 -1.14
C GLY A 387 13.93 -1.92 -1.50
N HIS A 388 13.09 -1.10 -0.88
CA HIS A 388 11.66 -1.07 -1.21
C HIS A 388 11.29 -0.06 -2.31
N ASP A 389 12.28 0.49 -3.02
CA ASP A 389 12.05 1.33 -4.20
C ASP A 389 12.13 0.50 -5.48
N TYR A 390 10.97 0.26 -6.08
CA TYR A 390 10.78 -0.51 -7.32
C TYR A 390 10.58 0.39 -8.56
N ARG A 391 10.61 1.72 -8.40
CA ARG A 391 10.22 2.67 -9.47
C ARG A 391 11.08 2.53 -10.72
N ALA A 392 12.36 2.20 -10.57
CA ALA A 392 13.26 2.02 -11.71
C ALA A 392 12.95 0.77 -12.55
N ASP A 393 12.31 -0.24 -11.96
CA ASP A 393 12.03 -1.54 -12.58
C ASP A 393 10.63 -1.60 -13.18
N LEU A 394 9.71 -0.79 -12.64
CA LEU A 394 8.28 -0.90 -12.90
C LEU A 394 7.88 -0.81 -14.37
N ALA A 395 8.50 0.08 -15.16
CA ALA A 395 8.17 0.19 -16.58
C ALA A 395 8.34 -1.16 -17.31
N ARG A 396 9.44 -1.86 -17.03
CA ARG A 396 9.75 -3.18 -17.60
C ARG A 396 8.87 -4.28 -17.03
N PHE A 397 8.71 -4.29 -15.71
CA PHE A 397 7.96 -5.36 -15.06
C PHE A 397 6.45 -5.28 -15.28
N VAL A 398 5.87 -4.09 -15.48
CA VAL A 398 4.46 -3.96 -15.92
C VAL A 398 4.29 -4.49 -17.34
N ALA A 399 5.18 -4.11 -18.27
CA ALA A 399 5.14 -4.63 -19.64
C ALA A 399 5.26 -6.16 -19.66
N LEU A 400 6.23 -6.69 -18.93
CA LEU A 400 6.48 -8.13 -18.79
C LEU A 400 5.31 -8.85 -18.12
N ALA A 401 4.92 -8.41 -16.92
CA ALA A 401 3.94 -9.12 -16.11
C ALA A 401 2.54 -9.10 -16.73
N TYR A 402 2.21 -8.11 -17.57
CA TYR A 402 0.92 -8.05 -18.27
C TYR A 402 0.99 -8.43 -19.74
N ASP A 403 2.16 -8.86 -20.23
CA ASP A 403 2.38 -9.26 -21.62
C ASP A 403 1.95 -8.14 -22.59
N LEU A 404 2.46 -6.93 -22.32
CA LEU A 404 2.23 -5.74 -23.13
C LEU A 404 3.50 -5.44 -23.95
N PRO A 405 3.37 -5.22 -25.26
CA PRO A 405 4.52 -4.92 -26.10
C PRO A 405 5.11 -3.55 -25.72
N MET A 406 6.44 -3.50 -25.60
CA MET A 406 7.16 -2.27 -25.34
C MET A 406 8.51 -2.32 -26.05
N ALA A 407 8.72 -1.42 -27.01
CA ALA A 407 10.02 -1.26 -27.64
C ALA A 407 11.03 -0.58 -26.70
N ASP A 408 12.33 -0.77 -26.93
CA ASP A 408 13.36 -0.18 -26.08
C ASP A 408 13.36 1.36 -26.06
N ASP A 409 13.02 1.99 -27.19
CA ASP A 409 12.90 3.45 -27.28
C ASP A 409 11.62 3.96 -26.58
N GLU A 410 10.51 3.22 -26.68
CA GLU A 410 9.27 3.49 -25.94
C GLU A 410 9.54 3.41 -24.43
N ARG A 411 10.25 2.37 -24.00
CA ARG A 411 10.65 2.19 -22.60
C ARG A 411 11.41 3.40 -22.07
N LEU A 412 12.42 3.88 -22.80
CA LEU A 412 13.21 5.04 -22.39
C LEU A 412 12.35 6.31 -22.28
N ARG A 413 11.42 6.54 -23.21
CA ARG A 413 10.49 7.67 -23.19
C ARG A 413 9.52 7.61 -22.00
N ILE A 414 8.96 6.43 -21.73
CA ILE A 414 8.09 6.18 -20.57
C ILE A 414 8.88 6.43 -19.27
N GLU A 415 10.04 5.81 -19.12
CA GLU A 415 10.92 5.97 -17.97
C GLU A 415 11.31 7.44 -17.71
N GLU A 416 11.59 8.22 -18.75
CA GLU A 416 11.86 9.65 -18.63
C GLU A 416 10.62 10.45 -18.23
N ALA A 417 9.46 10.14 -18.84
CA ALA A 417 8.20 10.80 -18.52
C ALA A 417 7.79 10.58 -17.06
N LEU A 418 7.88 9.33 -16.57
CA LEU A 418 7.57 8.96 -15.19
C LEU A 418 8.40 9.76 -14.17
N ARG A 419 9.72 9.89 -14.41
CA ARG A 419 10.62 10.66 -13.54
C ARG A 419 10.26 12.16 -13.54
N ARG A 420 9.98 12.72 -14.71
CA ARG A 420 9.58 14.15 -14.83
C ARG A 420 8.25 14.41 -14.13
N ARG A 421 7.28 13.51 -14.29
CA ARG A 421 5.96 13.62 -13.66
C ARG A 421 6.02 13.50 -12.15
N GLU A 422 6.78 12.55 -11.61
CA GLU A 422 6.95 12.48 -10.15
C GLU A 422 7.56 13.78 -9.61
N LEU A 423 8.58 14.31 -10.27
CA LEU A 423 9.20 15.56 -9.87
C LEU A 423 8.21 16.74 -9.91
N PHE A 424 7.40 16.84 -10.98
CA PHE A 424 6.36 17.84 -11.12
C PHE A 424 5.36 17.78 -9.95
N TRP A 425 4.81 16.60 -9.66
CA TRP A 425 3.85 16.44 -8.57
C TRP A 425 4.45 16.67 -7.19
N ALA A 426 5.72 16.30 -6.99
CA ALA A 426 6.41 16.61 -5.74
C ALA A 426 6.63 18.12 -5.56
N GLN A 427 6.97 18.84 -6.63
CA GLN A 427 7.08 20.30 -6.59
C GLN A 427 5.74 20.96 -6.32
N ASP A 428 4.68 20.51 -6.99
CA ASP A 428 3.34 21.05 -6.82
C ASP A 428 2.80 20.85 -5.40
N ARG A 429 3.00 19.66 -4.81
CA ARG A 429 2.70 19.40 -3.39
C ARG A 429 3.43 20.36 -2.47
N LEU A 430 4.75 20.54 -2.66
CA LEU A 430 5.56 21.43 -1.84
C LEU A 430 5.08 22.89 -1.94
N ILE A 431 4.81 23.37 -3.16
CA ILE A 431 4.32 24.74 -3.38
C ILE A 431 2.95 24.94 -2.74
N SER A 432 2.02 24.02 -3.01
CA SER A 432 0.65 24.08 -2.49
C SER A 432 0.59 24.01 -0.97
N GLU A 433 1.44 23.20 -0.34
CA GLU A 433 1.55 23.14 1.12
C GLU A 433 2.05 24.46 1.70
N GLN A 434 3.10 25.06 1.12
CA GLN A 434 3.63 26.34 1.57
C GLN A 434 2.60 27.47 1.42
N LEU A 435 1.88 27.50 0.30
CA LEU A 435 0.80 28.46 0.06
C LEU A 435 -0.34 28.29 1.08
N ASN A 436 -0.73 27.04 1.38
CA ASN A 436 -1.77 26.78 2.36
C ASN A 436 -1.34 27.19 3.78
N GLN A 437 -0.13 26.83 4.21
CA GLN A 437 0.42 27.24 5.51
C GLN A 437 0.49 28.77 5.64
N ALA A 438 0.91 29.46 4.58
CA ALA A 438 0.92 30.93 4.53
C ALA A 438 -0.50 31.51 4.65
N ARG A 439 -1.46 30.95 3.91
CA ARG A 439 -2.88 31.34 3.97
C ARG A 439 -3.45 31.18 5.38
N GLU A 440 -3.22 30.04 6.02
CA GLU A 440 -3.68 29.81 7.39
C GLU A 440 -3.01 30.76 8.40
N ALA A 441 -1.71 31.04 8.24
CA ALA A 441 -1.01 31.98 9.10
C ALA A 441 -1.61 33.39 9.00
N VAL A 442 -1.94 33.84 7.77
CA VAL A 442 -2.65 35.10 7.53
C VAL A 442 -4.03 35.08 8.19
N GLN A 443 -4.81 34.00 8.01
CA GLN A 443 -6.14 33.88 8.61
C GLN A 443 -6.09 33.90 10.16
N ARG A 444 -5.12 33.22 10.77
CA ARG A 444 -4.89 33.26 12.23
C ARG A 444 -4.56 34.68 12.70
N GLN A 445 -3.74 35.41 11.94
CA GLN A 445 -3.38 36.79 12.26
C GLN A 445 -4.57 37.75 12.09
N LEU A 446 -5.35 37.62 11.02
CA LEU A 446 -6.57 38.41 10.83
C LEU A 446 -7.58 38.16 11.98
N LYS A 447 -7.74 36.90 12.37
CA LYS A 447 -8.59 36.51 13.51
C LYS A 447 -8.08 37.11 14.82
N SER A 448 -6.77 37.18 15.05
CA SER A 448 -6.19 37.82 16.24
C SER A 448 -6.44 39.33 16.27
N TRP A 449 -6.59 39.96 15.11
CA TRP A 449 -6.99 41.37 14.97
C TRP A 449 -8.51 41.60 15.05
N GLY A 450 -9.32 40.56 15.26
CA GLY A 450 -10.78 40.65 15.30
C GLY A 450 -11.42 40.87 13.92
N VAL A 451 -10.65 40.70 12.83
CA VAL A 451 -11.16 40.77 11.46
C VAL A 451 -11.74 39.40 11.11
N SER A 452 -13.05 39.35 10.81
CA SER A 452 -13.67 38.13 10.29
C SER A 452 -13.10 37.80 8.91
N PRO A 453 -12.84 36.52 8.58
CA PRO A 453 -12.26 36.15 7.29
C PRO A 453 -13.17 36.65 6.16
N VAL A 454 -12.61 37.45 5.26
CA VAL A 454 -13.30 37.90 4.05
C VAL A 454 -13.53 36.66 3.20
N ALA A 455 -14.78 36.38 2.84
CA ALA A 455 -15.11 35.38 1.83
C ALA A 455 -14.33 35.73 0.56
N ALA A 456 -13.47 34.82 0.09
CA ALA A 456 -12.55 35.08 -1.01
C ALA A 456 -13.33 35.36 -2.31
N GLY A 457 -13.59 36.63 -2.59
CA GLY A 457 -13.92 37.11 -3.93
C GLY A 457 -12.63 37.23 -4.73
N SER A 458 -12.62 36.59 -5.90
CA SER A 458 -11.59 36.65 -6.95
C SER A 458 -10.82 37.97 -7.00
N VAL A 459 -9.55 37.94 -6.60
CA VAL A 459 -8.60 38.99 -6.98
C VAL A 459 -8.18 38.70 -8.41
N GLN A 460 -8.83 39.36 -9.39
CA GLN A 460 -8.27 39.49 -10.73
C GLN A 460 -7.01 40.35 -10.63
N VAL A 461 -5.86 39.75 -10.94
CA VAL A 461 -4.64 40.50 -11.21
C VAL A 461 -4.69 40.88 -12.69
N GLY A 462 -4.74 42.18 -12.96
CA GLY A 462 -4.69 42.76 -14.30
C GLY A 462 -3.29 42.93 -14.84
#